data_AF-A0A6G4QV93-F1
#
_entry.id   AF-A0A6G4QV93-F1
#
_cell.length_a   1.000
_cell.length_b   1.000
_cell.length_c   1.000
_cell.angle_alpha   90.00
_cell.angle_beta   90.00
_cell.angle_gamma   90.00
#
_symmetry.space_group_name_H-M   'P 1'
#
loop_
_entity.id
_entity.type
_entity.pdbx_description
1 polymer ?
#
loop_
_entity_poly.entity_id
_entity_poly.type
_entity_poly.pdbx_seq_one_letter_code
_entity_poly.pdbx_strand_id
1 'polypeptide(L)'
;MLGVATVTVPASIRTLPGGRLNLCVLQLAQSSLNQINNDQSRPAACAALSHLLVGGGVHASPVLRDIAPGASPVVIVTPEYAFGHGDWAKLDNLVRQQQRPTVLIAGFGATPAASVEAWANGGGETARRLSWTPVSAQLSAARPVNGAWCWLHGFGVDTTCVALLKNHMEQGSELVALEWIQSGTHLLKVSFNDLDLVPMICADMVQTFAQGDGTAVHRMRTALQTAAAPAPPVLVTGSLVQKEPSNANWAIAVDNWLHHVAPARDTLVALANVSIDTPVWPEAQDAWRSLTGVFSRMAPIPRNQKHLRATRGVGTQSIKGAVLRVTSPYVTGGPLAWPPYSPTGEQFYWHVAVGAPLDTTGIPQPIDRLPEIASIELARFTRRAAIGATWCPRVAAGLGVVRQHLSAEAAPIAADLIAGLLHGVRRDARCSPEKVAEDPIGGALALAIHGLATLLTEAGVFVWRAHAGQTGQLVLQAPGANVLIWRDPGFSGRQIGHALGDWLAEPDQHPHLVVLAAGQYGQIDEGPVVRHPRDNIAAGPDSDAPLNLGGGLADHESDITEQRHVRTATLVRLDHLIELYVDYDAAQDAPRMAALIDRLTQAAQAA
;
A
#
# COMPACT_ATOMS: atom_id res chain seq x y z
N MET A 1 7.66 2.00 -40.62
CA MET A 1 6.26 1.53 -40.58
C MET A 1 5.93 1.18 -39.14
N LEU A 2 4.78 1.62 -38.59
CA LEU A 2 4.39 1.24 -37.23
C LEU A 2 3.74 -0.15 -37.24
N GLY A 3 4.03 -1.00 -36.25
CA GLY A 3 3.54 -2.38 -36.25
C GLY A 3 3.36 -3.01 -34.87
N VAL A 4 2.84 -4.24 -34.86
CA VAL A 4 2.76 -5.11 -33.68
C VAL A 4 3.41 -6.45 -34.03
N ALA A 5 4.51 -6.78 -33.39
CA ALA A 5 5.14 -8.09 -33.51
C ALA A 5 4.41 -9.10 -32.62
N THR A 6 4.10 -10.26 -33.19
CA THR A 6 3.44 -11.35 -32.46
C THR A 6 4.40 -12.50 -32.24
N VAL A 7 4.52 -12.95 -30.99
CA VAL A 7 5.23 -14.18 -30.62
C VAL A 7 4.20 -15.20 -30.17
N THR A 8 4.07 -16.30 -30.91
CA THR A 8 3.14 -17.38 -30.58
C THR A 8 3.84 -18.41 -29.69
N VAL A 9 3.20 -18.75 -28.57
CA VAL A 9 3.65 -19.77 -27.63
C VAL A 9 2.59 -20.89 -27.63
N PRO A 10 2.91 -22.11 -28.10
CA PRO A 10 1.93 -23.19 -28.27
C PRO A 10 1.60 -23.90 -26.95
N ALA A 11 1.53 -23.16 -25.84
CA ALA A 11 1.25 -23.67 -24.50
C ALA A 11 0.23 -22.78 -23.79
N SER A 12 -0.46 -23.35 -22.81
CA SER A 12 -1.35 -22.60 -21.92
C SER A 12 -0.58 -21.98 -20.76
N ILE A 13 -0.93 -20.75 -20.41
CA ILE A 13 -0.33 -20.06 -19.26
C ILE A 13 -1.24 -20.12 -18.02
N ARG A 14 -2.56 -20.27 -18.18
CA ARG A 14 -3.56 -20.24 -17.09
C ARG A 14 -3.86 -21.65 -16.55
N THR A 15 -2.86 -22.28 -15.92
CA THR A 15 -2.96 -23.69 -15.48
C THR A 15 -3.48 -23.89 -14.05
N LEU A 16 -3.70 -22.82 -13.29
CA LEU A 16 -4.26 -22.96 -11.95
C LEU A 16 -5.76 -23.33 -12.03
N PRO A 17 -6.32 -23.98 -10.99
CA PRO A 17 -7.75 -24.30 -10.95
C PRO A 17 -8.60 -23.07 -11.25
N GLY A 18 -9.67 -23.23 -12.05
CA GLY A 18 -10.53 -22.12 -12.47
C GLY A 18 -9.96 -21.25 -13.60
N GLY A 19 -8.89 -21.70 -14.29
CA GLY A 19 -8.29 -20.92 -15.39
C GLY A 19 -7.54 -19.69 -14.89
N ARG A 20 -6.89 -19.80 -13.72
CA ARG A 20 -6.13 -18.73 -13.08
C ARG A 20 -4.66 -18.75 -13.48
N LEU A 21 -3.97 -17.64 -13.22
CA LEU A 21 -2.54 -17.44 -13.49
C LEU A 21 -1.84 -16.85 -12.26
N ASN A 22 -0.62 -17.26 -11.94
CA ASN A 22 0.16 -16.52 -10.94
C ASN A 22 0.74 -15.24 -11.54
N LEU A 23 0.54 -14.11 -10.87
CA LEU A 23 1.18 -12.84 -11.16
C LEU A 23 2.06 -12.43 -9.97
N CYS A 24 3.31 -12.07 -10.25
CA CYS A 24 4.24 -11.45 -9.31
C CYS A 24 4.62 -10.07 -9.84
N VAL A 25 4.56 -9.06 -8.98
CA VAL A 25 4.95 -7.68 -9.32
C VAL A 25 6.03 -7.22 -8.35
N LEU A 26 7.02 -6.49 -8.90
CA LEU A 26 8.06 -5.85 -8.12
C LEU A 26 7.86 -4.34 -8.18
N GLN A 27 7.75 -3.72 -7.01
CA GLN A 27 7.87 -2.28 -6.83
C GLN A 27 9.31 -2.00 -6.37
N LEU A 28 10.14 -1.45 -7.26
CA LEU A 28 11.57 -1.23 -6.98
C LEU A 28 11.85 0.23 -6.63
N ALA A 29 12.97 0.48 -5.95
CA ALA A 29 13.46 1.85 -5.78
C ALA A 29 13.67 2.52 -7.14
N GLN A 30 13.42 3.83 -7.20
CA GLN A 30 13.61 4.60 -8.43
C GLN A 30 15.09 4.63 -8.81
N SER A 31 15.40 4.30 -10.06
CA SER A 31 16.73 4.49 -10.65
C SER A 31 17.07 5.98 -10.73
N SER A 32 18.29 6.36 -10.31
CA SER A 32 18.74 7.75 -10.45
C SER A 32 18.97 8.12 -11.92
N LEU A 33 18.94 9.41 -12.25
CA LEU A 33 19.18 9.86 -13.62
C LEU A 33 20.57 9.48 -14.13
N ASN A 34 21.61 9.55 -13.28
CA ASN A 34 22.97 9.11 -13.62
C ASN A 34 23.02 7.63 -14.01
N GLN A 35 22.31 6.82 -13.23
CA GLN A 35 22.15 5.39 -13.46
C GLN A 35 21.43 5.07 -14.76
N ILE A 36 20.41 5.86 -15.13
CA ILE A 36 19.66 5.73 -16.39
C ILE A 36 20.52 6.18 -17.58
N ASN A 37 21.10 7.39 -17.52
CA ASN A 37 21.87 8.00 -18.61
C ASN A 37 23.10 7.19 -19.01
N ASN A 38 23.72 6.52 -18.05
CA ASN A 38 24.92 5.73 -18.27
C ASN A 38 24.63 4.22 -18.30
N ASP A 39 23.36 3.82 -18.36
CA ASP A 39 22.94 2.42 -18.46
C ASP A 39 23.64 1.49 -17.45
N GLN A 40 23.79 2.00 -16.22
CA GLN A 40 24.54 1.31 -15.18
C GLN A 40 23.78 0.05 -14.70
N SER A 41 24.50 -0.89 -14.10
CA SER A 41 23.88 -2.03 -13.41
C SER A 41 22.94 -1.56 -12.27
N ARG A 42 21.99 -2.43 -11.89
CA ARG A 42 21.13 -2.27 -10.70
C ARG A 42 21.34 -3.43 -9.72
N PRO A 43 22.39 -3.40 -8.89
CA PRO A 43 22.74 -4.52 -8.02
C PRO A 43 21.63 -4.94 -7.05
N ALA A 44 20.94 -3.97 -6.43
CA ALA A 44 19.83 -4.25 -5.50
C ALA A 44 18.65 -4.93 -6.21
N ALA A 45 18.27 -4.46 -7.41
CA ALA A 45 17.22 -5.09 -8.21
C ALA A 45 17.63 -6.50 -8.66
N CYS A 46 18.90 -6.68 -9.05
CA CYS A 46 19.44 -7.98 -9.41
C CYS A 46 19.49 -8.95 -8.22
N ALA A 47 19.78 -8.46 -7.02
CA ALA A 47 19.76 -9.25 -5.79
C ALA A 47 18.33 -9.66 -5.44
N ALA A 48 17.36 -8.74 -5.54
CA ALA A 48 15.94 -9.04 -5.36
C ALA A 48 15.46 -10.14 -6.33
N LEU A 49 15.79 -10.05 -7.62
CA LEU A 49 15.45 -11.12 -8.58
C LEU A 49 16.20 -12.43 -8.30
N SER A 50 17.45 -12.38 -7.83
CA SER A 50 18.18 -13.59 -7.43
C SER A 50 17.46 -14.31 -6.30
N HIS A 51 17.16 -13.60 -5.20
CA HIS A 51 16.44 -14.15 -4.05
C HIS A 51 15.05 -14.66 -4.47
N LEU A 52 14.35 -13.92 -5.34
CA LEU A 52 13.04 -14.30 -5.84
C LEU A 52 13.07 -15.61 -6.62
N LEU A 53 13.95 -15.71 -7.63
CA LEU A 53 13.93 -16.75 -8.64
C LEU A 53 14.72 -18.00 -8.23
N VAL A 54 15.89 -17.82 -7.63
CA VAL A 54 16.82 -18.94 -7.35
C VAL A 54 17.05 -19.09 -5.84
N GLY A 55 16.90 -18.01 -5.07
CA GLY A 55 17.38 -17.92 -3.71
C GLY A 55 18.82 -17.39 -3.69
N GLY A 56 19.60 -17.87 -2.72
CA GLY A 56 20.98 -17.44 -2.46
C GLY A 56 21.07 -16.34 -1.41
N GLY A 57 22.31 -16.04 -0.99
CA GLY A 57 22.57 -15.14 0.13
C GLY A 57 21.98 -15.70 1.42
N VAL A 58 20.96 -15.02 1.94
CA VAL A 58 20.22 -15.44 3.15
C VAL A 58 19.10 -16.45 2.86
N HIS A 59 18.69 -16.62 1.59
CA HIS A 59 17.57 -17.49 1.23
C HIS A 59 18.06 -18.85 0.75
N ALA A 60 17.72 -19.93 1.46
CA ALA A 60 18.07 -21.30 1.08
C ALA A 60 17.29 -21.82 -0.15
N SER A 61 16.18 -21.16 -0.50
CA SER A 61 15.32 -21.50 -1.63
C SER A 61 14.72 -20.25 -2.28
N PRO A 62 14.19 -20.34 -3.51
CA PRO A 62 13.52 -19.23 -4.16
C PRO A 62 12.33 -18.70 -3.35
N VAL A 63 12.31 -17.39 -3.07
CA VAL A 63 11.19 -16.71 -2.40
C VAL A 63 9.89 -16.81 -3.21
N LEU A 64 9.98 -16.97 -4.53
CA LEU A 64 8.81 -17.13 -5.40
C LEU A 64 7.96 -18.36 -5.04
N ARG A 65 8.53 -19.37 -4.37
CA ARG A 65 7.79 -20.54 -3.90
C ARG A 65 6.77 -20.17 -2.81
N ASP A 66 7.06 -19.17 -2.00
CA ASP A 66 6.16 -18.68 -0.96
C ASP A 66 5.11 -17.73 -1.55
N ILE A 67 5.51 -16.89 -2.52
CA ILE A 67 4.63 -15.92 -3.18
C ILE A 67 3.62 -16.58 -4.13
N ALA A 68 4.06 -17.57 -4.90
CA ALA A 68 3.28 -18.25 -5.93
C ALA A 68 3.50 -19.76 -5.81
N PRO A 69 2.92 -20.45 -4.82
CA PRO A 69 3.22 -21.85 -4.55
C PRO A 69 2.90 -22.80 -5.73
N GLY A 70 3.61 -23.92 -5.78
CA GLY A 70 3.47 -24.94 -6.82
C GLY A 70 4.29 -24.67 -8.08
N ALA A 71 4.01 -25.45 -9.13
CA ALA A 71 4.76 -25.44 -10.39
C ALA A 71 4.03 -24.76 -11.57
N SER A 72 2.84 -24.20 -11.35
CA SER A 72 2.08 -23.50 -12.40
C SER A 72 2.86 -22.32 -13.01
N PRO A 73 2.57 -21.88 -14.24
CA PRO A 73 3.21 -20.71 -14.81
C PRO A 73 3.05 -19.45 -13.95
N VAL A 74 4.03 -18.55 -14.06
CA VAL A 74 4.02 -17.25 -13.39
C VAL A 74 4.47 -16.15 -14.33
N VAL A 75 3.76 -15.01 -14.30
CA VAL A 75 4.19 -13.77 -14.95
C VAL A 75 4.80 -12.86 -13.89
N ILE A 76 6.01 -12.39 -14.15
CA ILE A 76 6.77 -11.48 -13.27
C ILE A 76 6.96 -10.17 -14.01
N VAL A 77 6.53 -9.06 -13.40
CA VAL A 77 6.65 -7.73 -13.99
C VAL A 77 7.49 -6.85 -13.08
N THR A 78 8.49 -6.18 -13.66
CA THR A 78 9.30 -5.18 -12.95
C THR A 78 9.10 -3.79 -13.57
N PRO A 79 9.45 -2.72 -12.85
CA PRO A 79 9.27 -1.35 -13.33
C PRO A 79 10.13 -1.01 -14.55
N GLU A 80 9.85 0.15 -15.14
CA GLU A 80 10.70 0.73 -16.16
C GLU A 80 12.08 1.10 -15.58
N TYR A 81 13.15 0.99 -16.37
CA TYR A 81 14.53 1.24 -15.93
C TYR A 81 14.99 0.42 -14.71
N ALA A 82 14.37 -0.74 -14.45
CA ALA A 82 14.68 -1.61 -13.32
C ALA A 82 16.10 -2.20 -13.37
N PHE A 83 16.68 -2.32 -14.57
CA PHE A 83 17.99 -2.92 -14.84
C PHE A 83 18.77 -2.10 -15.87
N GLY A 84 20.10 -2.28 -15.91
CA GLY A 84 20.91 -1.80 -17.04
C GLY A 84 21.12 -2.90 -18.08
N HIS A 85 21.51 -2.55 -19.32
CA HIS A 85 21.83 -3.52 -20.37
C HIS A 85 22.82 -4.61 -19.90
N GLY A 86 23.83 -4.19 -19.12
CA GLY A 86 24.85 -5.09 -18.57
C GLY A 86 24.34 -6.16 -17.60
N ASP A 87 23.13 -6.00 -17.05
CA ASP A 87 22.55 -6.97 -16.13
C ASP A 87 21.97 -8.21 -16.87
N TRP A 88 21.77 -8.12 -18.19
CA TRP A 88 21.06 -9.14 -18.97
C TRP A 88 21.58 -10.56 -18.73
N ALA A 89 22.89 -10.79 -18.78
CA ALA A 89 23.46 -12.13 -18.65
C ALA A 89 23.18 -12.76 -17.27
N LYS A 90 23.17 -11.93 -16.22
CA LYS A 90 22.81 -12.38 -14.87
C LYS A 90 21.33 -12.75 -14.82
N LEU A 91 20.45 -11.89 -15.35
CA LEU A 91 19.02 -12.14 -15.38
C LEU A 91 18.66 -13.39 -16.19
N ASP A 92 19.27 -13.55 -17.37
CA ASP A 92 19.10 -14.70 -18.23
C ASP A 92 19.45 -16.02 -17.51
N ASN A 93 20.57 -16.03 -16.79
CA ASN A 93 20.97 -17.17 -15.99
C ASN A 93 19.96 -17.50 -14.87
N LEU A 94 19.41 -16.48 -14.20
CA LEU A 94 18.39 -16.68 -13.16
C LEU A 94 17.09 -17.27 -13.74
N VAL A 95 16.67 -16.79 -14.92
CA VAL A 95 15.48 -17.29 -15.62
C VAL A 95 15.68 -18.73 -16.07
N ARG A 96 16.83 -19.08 -16.66
CA ARG A 96 17.11 -20.45 -17.12
C ARG A 96 17.18 -21.48 -15.99
N GLN A 97 17.47 -21.05 -14.77
CA GLN A 97 17.47 -21.91 -13.59
C GLN A 97 16.07 -22.19 -13.03
N GLN A 98 15.01 -21.58 -13.58
CA GLN A 98 13.66 -21.84 -13.11
C GLN A 98 13.22 -23.27 -13.43
N GLN A 99 12.57 -23.90 -12.45
CA GLN A 99 11.99 -25.24 -12.60
C GLN A 99 10.50 -25.19 -12.95
N ARG A 100 10.00 -24.01 -13.33
CA ARG A 100 8.60 -23.77 -13.67
C ARG A 100 8.48 -22.84 -14.87
N PRO A 101 7.39 -22.92 -15.64
CA PRO A 101 7.16 -21.98 -16.72
C PRO A 101 7.10 -20.53 -16.18
N THR A 102 7.86 -19.63 -16.79
CA THR A 102 8.03 -18.26 -16.29
C THR A 102 8.03 -17.28 -17.45
N VAL A 103 7.24 -16.22 -17.32
CA VAL A 103 7.37 -15.02 -18.14
C VAL A 103 7.95 -13.91 -17.27
N LEU A 104 9.09 -13.35 -17.64
CA LEU A 104 9.68 -12.20 -16.95
C LEU A 104 9.70 -10.99 -17.89
N ILE A 105 9.09 -9.89 -17.45
CA ILE A 105 9.13 -8.60 -18.14
C ILE A 105 10.00 -7.65 -17.33
N ALA A 106 11.18 -7.33 -17.85
CA ALA A 106 12.15 -6.49 -17.17
C ALA A 106 12.53 -5.24 -17.96
N GLY A 107 12.22 -4.06 -17.40
CA GLY A 107 12.61 -2.78 -17.98
C GLY A 107 14.13 -2.58 -17.92
N PHE A 108 14.72 -2.10 -19.01
CA PHE A 108 16.16 -1.82 -19.10
C PHE A 108 16.45 -0.33 -19.30
N GLY A 109 17.70 0.08 -19.03
CA GLY A 109 18.19 1.45 -19.06
C GLY A 109 18.13 2.14 -20.43
N ALA A 110 18.53 3.41 -20.48
CA ALA A 110 18.72 4.14 -21.73
C ALA A 110 19.94 3.57 -22.48
N THR A 111 19.72 2.56 -23.31
CA THR A 111 20.76 1.72 -23.90
C THR A 111 21.00 2.10 -25.37
N PRO A 112 22.24 2.25 -25.86
CA PRO A 112 22.49 2.48 -27.28
C PRO A 112 21.82 1.41 -28.16
N ALA A 113 21.12 1.82 -29.23
CA ALA A 113 20.40 0.88 -30.10
C ALA A 113 21.31 -0.21 -30.68
N ALA A 114 22.55 0.14 -31.05
CA ALA A 114 23.54 -0.82 -31.54
C ALA A 114 23.86 -1.93 -30.52
N SER A 115 23.85 -1.62 -29.22
CA SER A 115 24.07 -2.61 -28.16
C SER A 115 22.94 -3.63 -28.13
N VAL A 116 21.69 -3.17 -28.27
CA VAL A 116 20.50 -4.05 -28.28
C VAL A 116 20.45 -4.89 -29.57
N GLU A 117 20.79 -4.31 -30.71
CA GLU A 117 20.87 -5.05 -31.98
C GLU A 117 22.01 -6.07 -31.99
N ALA A 118 23.19 -5.72 -31.44
CA ALA A 118 24.29 -6.64 -31.26
C ALA A 118 23.92 -7.77 -30.28
N TRP A 119 23.21 -7.44 -29.20
CA TRP A 119 22.69 -8.41 -28.25
C TRP A 119 21.82 -9.47 -28.94
N ALA A 120 20.92 -9.07 -29.84
CA ALA A 120 20.03 -9.99 -30.55
C ALA A 120 20.75 -10.94 -31.50
N ASN A 121 21.92 -10.53 -32.01
CA ASN A 121 22.79 -11.37 -32.84
C ASN A 121 23.74 -12.26 -32.01
N GLY A 122 23.74 -12.12 -30.68
CA GLY A 122 24.56 -12.93 -29.80
C GLY A 122 24.05 -14.37 -29.69
N GLY A 123 24.98 -15.34 -29.70
CA GLY A 123 24.67 -16.74 -29.42
C GLY A 123 24.40 -17.03 -27.94
N GLY A 124 24.00 -18.27 -27.65
CA GLY A 124 23.77 -18.77 -26.28
C GLY A 124 22.60 -19.75 -26.21
N GLU A 125 22.31 -20.21 -25.00
CA GLU A 125 21.19 -21.13 -24.74
C GLU A 125 19.81 -20.46 -24.88
N THR A 126 19.74 -19.15 -24.62
CA THR A 126 18.50 -18.37 -24.79
C THR A 126 18.42 -17.82 -26.21
N ALA A 127 17.34 -18.14 -26.92
CA ALA A 127 17.04 -17.55 -28.22
C ALA A 127 16.69 -16.07 -28.06
N ARG A 128 17.46 -15.18 -28.69
CA ARG A 128 17.29 -13.72 -28.58
C ARG A 128 16.54 -13.20 -29.80
N ARG A 129 15.56 -12.32 -29.57
CA ARG A 129 14.72 -11.76 -30.64
C ARG A 129 14.47 -10.28 -30.40
N LEU A 130 14.33 -9.54 -31.49
CA LEU A 130 13.81 -8.18 -31.48
C LEU A 130 12.32 -8.21 -31.81
N SER A 131 11.52 -7.36 -31.18
CA SER A 131 10.11 -7.14 -31.57
C SER A 131 9.96 -6.27 -32.83
N TRP A 132 11.08 -5.96 -33.50
CA TRP A 132 11.14 -5.18 -34.74
C TRP A 132 12.18 -5.79 -35.68
N THR A 133 12.20 -5.33 -36.93
CA THR A 133 13.33 -5.60 -37.83
C THR A 133 14.21 -4.35 -37.91
N PRO A 134 15.55 -4.45 -37.85
CA PRO A 134 16.42 -3.28 -37.92
C PRO A 134 16.14 -2.40 -39.14
N VAL A 135 15.83 -3.04 -40.28
CA VAL A 135 15.47 -2.39 -41.54
C VAL A 135 14.18 -1.55 -41.41
N SER A 136 13.16 -2.03 -40.71
CA SER A 136 11.87 -1.32 -40.61
C SER A 136 11.88 -0.22 -39.54
N ALA A 137 12.72 -0.38 -38.51
CA ALA A 137 12.81 0.56 -37.40
C ALA A 137 13.72 1.76 -37.67
N GLN A 138 14.76 1.59 -38.50
CA GLN A 138 15.69 2.66 -38.90
C GLN A 138 16.25 3.47 -37.70
N LEU A 139 16.58 2.77 -36.61
CA LEU A 139 17.11 3.39 -35.40
C LEU A 139 18.54 3.88 -35.65
N SER A 140 18.89 5.02 -35.05
CA SER A 140 20.28 5.46 -35.01
C SER A 140 21.07 4.58 -34.04
N ALA A 141 22.13 3.94 -34.52
CA ALA A 141 22.99 3.04 -33.75
C ALA A 141 23.48 3.62 -32.41
N ALA A 142 23.85 4.90 -32.39
CA ALA A 142 24.42 5.56 -31.22
C ALA A 142 23.36 6.04 -30.22
N ARG A 143 22.16 6.39 -30.70
CA ARG A 143 21.13 7.00 -29.85
C ARG A 143 20.54 5.95 -28.89
N PRO A 144 20.32 6.32 -27.62
CA PRO A 144 19.76 5.40 -26.66
C PRO A 144 18.29 5.10 -26.97
N VAL A 145 17.89 3.90 -26.62
CA VAL A 145 16.50 3.42 -26.59
C VAL A 145 16.16 3.01 -25.16
N ASN A 146 14.88 3.11 -24.83
CA ASN A 146 14.32 2.58 -23.62
C ASN A 146 13.38 1.43 -23.98
N GLY A 147 13.41 0.35 -23.20
CA GLY A 147 12.73 -0.88 -23.53
C GLY A 147 12.61 -1.83 -22.34
N ALA A 148 12.17 -3.03 -22.66
CA ALA A 148 12.14 -4.14 -21.74
C ALA A 148 12.59 -5.43 -22.45
N TRP A 149 13.10 -6.37 -21.67
CA TRP A 149 13.25 -7.75 -22.09
C TRP A 149 12.05 -8.56 -21.59
N CYS A 150 11.48 -9.36 -22.48
CA CYS A 150 10.42 -10.31 -22.17
C CYS A 150 10.96 -11.73 -22.35
N TRP A 151 11.29 -12.40 -21.26
CA TRP A 151 11.66 -13.82 -21.29
C TRP A 151 10.42 -14.70 -21.28
N LEU A 152 10.47 -15.76 -22.06
CA LEU A 152 9.52 -16.86 -22.14
C LEU A 152 10.30 -18.15 -21.85
N HIS A 153 10.10 -18.71 -20.66
CA HIS A 153 10.85 -19.87 -20.18
C HIS A 153 9.91 -21.01 -19.79
N GLY A 154 10.24 -22.26 -20.15
CA GLY A 154 9.58 -23.45 -19.60
C GLY A 154 8.20 -23.77 -20.16
N PHE A 155 7.86 -23.35 -21.38
CA PHE A 155 6.56 -23.59 -22.02
C PHE A 155 6.60 -24.70 -23.09
N GLY A 156 7.35 -25.78 -22.83
CA GLY A 156 7.62 -26.82 -23.84
C GLY A 156 8.49 -26.33 -25.00
N VAL A 157 9.15 -25.18 -24.83
CA VAL A 157 10.05 -24.53 -25.79
C VAL A 157 11.34 -24.12 -25.09
N ASP A 158 12.41 -23.95 -25.87
CA ASP A 158 13.65 -23.35 -25.41
C ASP A 158 13.40 -21.93 -24.90
N THR A 159 14.22 -21.51 -23.94
CA THR A 159 14.13 -20.16 -23.37
C THR A 159 14.28 -19.13 -24.48
N THR A 160 13.31 -18.23 -24.62
CA THR A 160 13.33 -17.15 -25.61
C THR A 160 13.26 -15.82 -24.88
N CYS A 161 14.10 -14.87 -25.27
CA CYS A 161 14.07 -13.50 -24.76
C CYS A 161 13.80 -12.53 -25.91
N VAL A 162 12.76 -11.72 -25.77
CA VAL A 162 12.35 -10.73 -26.78
C VAL A 162 12.60 -9.33 -26.23
N ALA A 163 13.43 -8.53 -26.89
CA ALA A 163 13.52 -7.10 -26.60
C ALA A 163 12.32 -6.38 -27.24
N LEU A 164 11.68 -5.51 -26.46
CA LEU A 164 10.67 -4.55 -26.92
C LEU A 164 11.10 -3.14 -26.56
N LEU A 165 10.68 -2.15 -27.36
CA LEU A 165 11.02 -0.75 -27.17
C LEU A 165 9.80 0.07 -26.78
N LYS A 166 10.01 1.09 -25.97
CA LYS A 166 9.02 2.12 -25.67
C LYS A 166 8.77 2.96 -26.93
N ASN A 167 7.51 3.11 -27.31
CA ASN A 167 7.12 3.75 -28.57
C ASN A 167 6.83 5.25 -28.41
N HIS A 168 6.49 5.69 -27.20
CA HIS A 168 6.18 7.07 -26.89
C HIS A 168 7.03 7.54 -25.70
N MET A 169 7.70 8.68 -25.84
CA MET A 169 8.51 9.27 -24.78
C MET A 169 7.73 10.37 -24.08
N GLU A 170 7.80 10.44 -22.76
CA GLU A 170 7.14 11.50 -22.01
C GLU A 170 7.83 12.85 -22.25
N GLN A 171 7.09 13.81 -22.81
CA GLN A 171 7.66 15.09 -23.25
C GLN A 171 8.24 15.94 -22.11
N GLY A 172 7.59 15.97 -20.95
CA GLY A 172 8.00 16.81 -19.82
C GLY A 172 9.12 16.22 -18.95
N SER A 173 9.48 14.96 -19.16
CA SER A 173 10.31 14.22 -18.20
C SER A 173 11.44 13.46 -18.88
N GLU A 174 11.17 12.67 -19.92
CA GLU A 174 12.17 11.86 -20.62
C GLU A 174 12.83 12.64 -21.74
N LEU A 175 12.06 13.33 -22.59
CA LEU A 175 12.65 14.11 -23.69
C LEU A 175 13.50 15.29 -23.19
N VAL A 176 13.29 15.74 -21.95
CA VAL A 176 14.12 16.77 -21.31
C VAL A 176 15.37 16.15 -20.67
N ALA A 177 15.21 15.05 -19.93
CA ALA A 177 16.32 14.44 -19.17
C ALA A 177 17.21 13.52 -20.03
N LEU A 178 16.67 13.00 -21.13
CA LEU A 178 17.27 12.09 -22.09
C LEU A 178 17.12 12.67 -23.51
N GLU A 179 17.62 13.89 -23.71
CA GLU A 179 17.39 14.73 -24.90
C GLU A 179 17.50 14.01 -26.26
N TRP A 180 18.42 13.05 -26.37
CA TRP A 180 18.75 12.35 -27.59
C TRP A 180 18.19 10.91 -27.67
N ILE A 181 17.31 10.50 -26.75
CA ILE A 181 16.63 9.19 -26.80
C ILE A 181 15.75 9.07 -28.05
N GLN A 182 15.57 7.86 -28.56
CA GLN A 182 14.70 7.59 -29.71
C GLN A 182 13.60 6.58 -29.38
N SER A 183 12.44 6.75 -30.01
CA SER A 183 11.27 5.88 -29.85
C SER A 183 11.35 4.62 -30.69
N GLY A 184 10.79 3.53 -30.15
CA GLY A 184 10.46 2.34 -30.92
C GLY A 184 9.28 2.55 -31.88
N THR A 185 9.16 1.65 -32.85
CA THR A 185 8.11 1.67 -33.88
C THR A 185 7.17 0.47 -33.79
N HIS A 186 7.51 -0.54 -33.01
CA HIS A 186 6.78 -1.79 -32.89
C HIS A 186 6.38 -2.05 -31.45
N LEU A 187 5.17 -2.57 -31.26
CA LEU A 187 4.70 -3.14 -29.99
C LEU A 187 4.89 -4.66 -30.00
N LEU A 188 4.84 -5.29 -28.83
CA LEU A 188 4.88 -6.74 -28.68
C LEU A 188 3.52 -7.28 -28.23
N LYS A 189 3.08 -8.37 -28.87
CA LYS A 189 2.00 -9.25 -28.40
C LYS A 189 2.57 -10.66 -28.23
N VAL A 190 2.41 -11.26 -27.07
CA VAL A 190 2.73 -12.68 -26.83
C VAL A 190 1.40 -13.45 -26.76
N SER A 191 1.20 -14.41 -27.66
CA SER A 191 -0.05 -15.14 -27.79
C SER A 191 0.14 -16.57 -27.31
N PHE A 192 -0.47 -16.91 -26.18
CA PHE A 192 -0.59 -18.27 -25.64
C PHE A 192 -1.90 -18.91 -26.14
N ASN A 193 -2.03 -20.23 -25.97
CA ASN A 193 -3.26 -20.95 -26.37
C ASN A 193 -4.52 -20.40 -25.67
N ASP A 194 -4.34 -19.83 -24.47
CA ASP A 194 -5.41 -19.42 -23.58
C ASP A 194 -5.32 -17.95 -23.13
N LEU A 195 -4.34 -17.16 -23.57
CA LEU A 195 -4.16 -15.76 -23.15
C LEU A 195 -3.37 -14.95 -24.20
N ASP A 196 -3.80 -13.73 -24.51
CA ASP A 196 -2.91 -12.74 -25.14
C ASP A 196 -2.29 -11.84 -24.07
N LEU A 197 -0.96 -11.80 -24.01
CA LEU A 197 -0.18 -10.94 -23.13
C LEU A 197 0.39 -9.75 -23.92
N VAL A 198 0.16 -8.54 -23.42
CA VAL A 198 0.56 -7.28 -24.05
C VAL A 198 1.47 -6.50 -23.08
N PRO A 199 2.80 -6.62 -23.20
CA PRO A 199 3.74 -5.82 -22.43
C PRO A 199 3.90 -4.40 -22.99
N MET A 200 3.73 -3.43 -22.10
CA MET A 200 3.76 -2.00 -22.38
C MET A 200 4.72 -1.27 -21.44
N ILE A 201 5.29 -0.16 -21.89
CA ILE A 201 6.26 0.62 -21.12
C ILE A 201 5.73 2.03 -20.91
N CYS A 202 5.50 2.38 -19.63
CA CYS A 202 5.06 3.67 -19.12
C CYS A 202 4.22 4.50 -20.07
N ALA A 203 4.83 5.47 -20.78
CA ALA A 203 4.11 6.45 -21.57
C ALA A 203 3.36 5.85 -22.77
N ASP A 204 3.67 4.61 -23.19
CA ASP A 204 2.85 3.88 -24.15
C ASP A 204 1.44 3.58 -23.61
N MET A 205 1.30 3.43 -22.29
CA MET A 205 0.01 3.16 -21.64
C MET A 205 -0.89 4.40 -21.57
N VAL A 206 -0.31 5.60 -21.45
CA VAL A 206 -1.10 6.84 -21.25
C VAL A 206 -1.55 7.48 -22.57
N GLN A 207 -1.14 6.92 -23.71
CA GLN A 207 -1.67 7.35 -25.00
C GLN A 207 -3.16 7.02 -25.13
N THR A 208 -3.94 7.96 -25.65
CA THR A 208 -5.40 7.84 -25.78
C THR A 208 -5.83 7.70 -27.23
N PHE A 209 -7.04 7.18 -27.46
CA PHE A 209 -7.62 7.07 -28.80
C PHE A 209 -7.75 8.43 -29.52
N ALA A 210 -7.89 9.53 -28.77
CA ALA A 210 -8.02 10.87 -29.31
C ALA A 210 -6.72 11.40 -29.95
N GLN A 211 -5.57 10.81 -29.63
CA GLN A 211 -4.27 11.21 -30.17
C GLN A 211 -3.97 10.60 -31.56
N GLY A 212 -4.87 9.78 -32.09
CA GLY A 212 -4.82 9.27 -33.47
C GLY A 212 -4.32 7.83 -33.63
N ASP A 213 -4.43 7.31 -34.85
CA ASP A 213 -4.26 5.88 -35.19
C ASP A 213 -2.83 5.34 -34.98
N GLY A 214 -1.84 6.22 -34.89
CA GLY A 214 -0.44 5.86 -34.63
C GLY A 214 -0.13 5.52 -33.17
N THR A 215 -1.07 5.77 -32.25
CA THR A 215 -0.88 5.52 -30.81
C THR A 215 -0.79 4.03 -30.50
N ALA A 216 -0.22 3.70 -29.34
CA ALA A 216 -0.10 2.32 -28.91
C ALA A 216 -1.46 1.62 -28.72
N VAL A 217 -2.43 2.35 -28.15
CA VAL A 217 -3.77 1.82 -27.87
C VAL A 217 -4.55 1.48 -29.15
N HIS A 218 -4.46 2.31 -30.20
CA HIS A 218 -5.09 2.04 -31.50
C HIS A 218 -4.44 0.84 -32.20
N ARG A 219 -3.10 0.83 -32.29
CA ARG A 219 -2.37 -0.28 -32.92
C ARG A 219 -2.64 -1.61 -32.25
N MET A 220 -2.70 -1.64 -30.92
CA MET A 220 -3.02 -2.86 -30.19
C MET A 220 -4.48 -3.29 -30.36
N ARG A 221 -5.44 -2.35 -30.40
CA ARG A 221 -6.83 -2.66 -30.72
C ARG A 221 -6.96 -3.38 -32.05
N THR A 222 -6.33 -2.85 -33.10
CA THR A 222 -6.31 -3.49 -34.42
C THR A 222 -5.69 -4.90 -34.36
N ALA A 223 -4.59 -5.07 -33.64
CA ALA A 223 -3.91 -6.36 -33.50
C ALA A 223 -4.67 -7.40 -32.67
N LEU A 224 -5.60 -6.98 -31.80
CA LEU A 224 -6.42 -7.86 -30.97
C LEU A 224 -7.79 -8.18 -31.62
N GLN A 225 -8.28 -7.33 -32.52
CA GLN A 225 -9.53 -7.54 -33.28
C GLN A 225 -9.39 -8.59 -34.39
N THR A 226 -8.18 -8.87 -34.85
CA THR A 226 -7.89 -9.82 -35.93
C THR A 226 -7.87 -11.29 -35.47
N ALA A 227 -8.10 -11.57 -34.19
CA ALA A 227 -8.09 -12.93 -33.64
C ALA A 227 -9.37 -13.72 -34.01
N ALA A 228 -9.21 -15.00 -34.34
CA ALA A 228 -10.32 -15.92 -34.58
C ALA A 228 -11.14 -16.16 -33.30
N ALA A 229 -12.45 -16.38 -33.45
CA ALA A 229 -13.34 -16.68 -32.32
C ALA A 229 -13.28 -18.19 -31.95
N PRO A 230 -13.34 -18.56 -30.65
CA PRO A 230 -13.37 -17.68 -29.48
C PRO A 230 -11.99 -17.11 -29.16
N ALA A 231 -11.89 -15.78 -28.99
CA ALA A 231 -10.65 -15.12 -28.66
C ALA A 231 -10.33 -15.29 -27.16
N PRO A 232 -9.06 -15.55 -26.76
CA PRO A 232 -8.70 -15.69 -25.37
C PRO A 232 -8.86 -14.37 -24.60
N PRO A 233 -8.85 -14.34 -23.27
CA PRO A 233 -8.71 -13.10 -22.51
C PRO A 233 -7.39 -12.37 -22.82
N VAL A 234 -7.30 -11.13 -22.35
CA VAL A 234 -6.12 -10.26 -22.50
C VAL A 234 -5.55 -9.91 -21.13
N LEU A 235 -4.23 -9.98 -21.00
CA LEU A 235 -3.47 -9.38 -19.92
C LEU A 235 -2.59 -8.27 -20.49
N VAL A 236 -2.88 -7.02 -20.15
CA VAL A 236 -1.97 -5.89 -20.42
C VAL A 236 -1.05 -5.74 -19.22
N THR A 237 0.25 -5.67 -19.44
CA THR A 237 1.23 -5.40 -18.39
C THR A 237 1.92 -4.06 -18.62
N GLY A 238 2.17 -3.30 -17.56
CA GLY A 238 2.84 -2.01 -17.63
C GLY A 238 4.08 -1.98 -16.74
N SER A 239 5.25 -1.79 -17.34
CA SER A 239 6.49 -1.42 -16.62
C SER A 239 6.54 0.10 -16.54
N LEU A 240 6.41 0.67 -15.35
CA LEU A 240 6.20 2.11 -15.15
C LEU A 240 7.37 2.78 -14.43
N VAL A 241 7.62 4.05 -14.74
CA VAL A 241 8.33 4.99 -13.88
C VAL A 241 7.41 6.19 -13.64
N GLN A 242 7.15 6.51 -12.39
CA GLN A 242 6.49 7.75 -12.00
C GLN A 242 7.50 8.65 -11.28
N LYS A 243 7.38 9.97 -11.42
CA LYS A 243 8.17 10.94 -10.65
C LYS A 243 7.33 11.58 -9.53
N GLU A 244 6.07 11.82 -9.82
CA GLU A 244 5.14 12.46 -8.89
C GLU A 244 4.36 11.42 -8.08
N PRO A 245 3.79 11.76 -6.92
CA PRO A 245 2.97 10.84 -6.14
C PRO A 245 1.60 10.50 -6.74
N SER A 246 1.07 11.30 -7.66
CA SER A 246 -0.24 11.06 -8.24
C SER A 246 -0.33 11.71 -9.61
N ASN A 247 -0.93 11.01 -10.57
CA ASN A 247 -1.25 11.56 -11.87
C ASN A 247 -2.61 11.01 -12.34
N ALA A 248 -3.59 11.90 -12.48
CA ALA A 248 -4.96 11.55 -12.85
C ALA A 248 -5.06 10.86 -14.23
N ASN A 249 -4.07 11.05 -15.09
CA ASN A 249 -4.03 10.41 -16.41
C ASN A 249 -3.94 8.89 -16.32
N TRP A 250 -3.41 8.33 -15.22
CA TRP A 250 -3.34 6.88 -15.05
C TRP A 250 -4.71 6.22 -14.93
N ALA A 251 -5.66 6.86 -14.23
CA ALA A 251 -7.02 6.33 -14.15
C ALA A 251 -7.68 6.30 -15.54
N ILE A 252 -7.48 7.35 -16.35
CA ILE A 252 -7.98 7.44 -17.73
C ILE A 252 -7.29 6.42 -18.63
N ALA A 253 -5.97 6.27 -18.50
CA ALA A 253 -5.18 5.31 -19.26
C ALA A 253 -5.66 3.87 -19.00
N VAL A 254 -5.73 3.48 -17.74
CA VAL A 254 -6.20 2.16 -17.31
C VAL A 254 -7.64 1.91 -17.82
N ASP A 255 -8.50 2.91 -17.75
CA ASP A 255 -9.86 2.83 -18.29
C ASP A 255 -9.88 2.57 -19.81
N ASN A 256 -9.06 3.29 -20.59
CA ASN A 256 -8.95 3.08 -22.03
C ASN A 256 -8.48 1.65 -22.38
N TRP A 257 -7.46 1.15 -21.68
CA TRP A 257 -6.98 -0.22 -21.89
C TRP A 257 -8.03 -1.26 -21.51
N LEU A 258 -8.74 -1.06 -20.41
CA LEU A 258 -9.76 -2.00 -19.99
C LEU A 258 -10.99 -2.01 -20.90
N HIS A 259 -11.52 -0.85 -21.30
CA HIS A 259 -12.81 -0.76 -21.98
C HIS A 259 -12.72 -0.75 -23.50
N HIS A 260 -11.61 -0.27 -24.07
CA HIS A 260 -11.57 0.10 -25.49
C HIS A 260 -10.55 -0.67 -26.33
N VAL A 261 -9.48 -1.23 -25.74
CA VAL A 261 -8.50 -2.00 -26.52
C VAL A 261 -9.09 -3.31 -27.06
N ALA A 262 -9.89 -4.00 -26.26
CA ALA A 262 -10.52 -5.28 -26.59
C ALA A 262 -11.91 -5.37 -25.95
N PRO A 263 -12.90 -4.59 -26.42
CA PRO A 263 -14.20 -4.44 -25.75
C PRO A 263 -14.94 -5.78 -25.56
N ALA A 264 -14.80 -6.69 -26.54
CA ALA A 264 -15.44 -8.01 -26.55
C ALA A 264 -14.67 -9.12 -25.80
N ARG A 265 -13.53 -8.80 -25.17
CA ARG A 265 -12.68 -9.77 -24.48
C ARG A 265 -12.49 -9.36 -23.03
N ASP A 266 -12.46 -10.34 -22.13
CA ASP A 266 -12.11 -10.06 -20.74
C ASP A 266 -10.65 -9.59 -20.67
N THR A 267 -10.46 -8.38 -20.13
CA THR A 267 -9.17 -7.70 -20.11
C THR A 267 -8.83 -7.32 -18.67
N LEU A 268 -7.59 -7.61 -18.27
CA LEU A 268 -7.00 -7.12 -17.03
C LEU A 268 -5.76 -6.29 -17.34
N VAL A 269 -5.48 -5.30 -16.49
CA VAL A 269 -4.26 -4.50 -16.54
C VAL A 269 -3.45 -4.74 -15.29
N ALA A 270 -2.20 -5.18 -15.41
CA ALA A 270 -1.27 -5.36 -14.30
C ALA A 270 -0.09 -4.38 -14.43
N LEU A 271 0.14 -3.55 -13.42
CA LEU A 271 1.17 -2.53 -13.43
C LEU A 271 2.24 -2.85 -12.39
N ALA A 272 3.51 -2.65 -12.76
CA ALA A 272 4.64 -2.63 -11.85
C ALA A 272 5.32 -1.26 -11.96
N ASN A 273 5.29 -0.49 -10.89
CA ASN A 273 5.82 0.86 -10.83
C ASN A 273 7.00 0.94 -9.86
N VAL A 274 7.81 1.99 -9.99
CA VAL A 274 8.80 2.32 -8.95
C VAL A 274 8.10 2.73 -7.65
N SER A 275 8.77 2.55 -6.52
CA SER A 275 8.30 2.98 -5.22
C SER A 275 8.25 4.51 -5.17
N ILE A 276 7.06 5.08 -4.96
CA ILE A 276 6.90 6.51 -4.69
C ILE A 276 6.54 6.69 -3.23
N ASP A 277 7.56 7.03 -2.45
CA ASP A 277 7.44 7.06 -1.00
C ASP A 277 7.08 8.45 -0.46
N THR A 278 6.91 9.45 -1.33
CA THR A 278 6.52 10.81 -0.94
C THR A 278 5.00 10.89 -0.76
N PRO A 279 4.49 11.05 0.47
CA PRO A 279 3.06 11.08 0.74
C PRO A 279 2.38 12.36 0.24
N VAL A 280 1.08 12.26 -0.06
CA VAL A 280 0.21 13.42 -0.30
C VAL A 280 -0.97 13.39 0.67
N TRP A 281 -1.41 14.57 1.10
CA TRP A 281 -2.50 14.68 2.08
C TRP A 281 -3.83 14.15 1.54
N PRO A 282 -4.31 14.54 0.34
CA PRO A 282 -5.62 14.11 -0.14
C PRO A 282 -5.66 12.60 -0.39
N GLU A 283 -6.53 11.87 0.34
CA GLU A 283 -6.67 10.40 0.22
C GLU A 283 -6.96 9.95 -1.21
N ALA A 284 -7.80 10.70 -1.92
CA ALA A 284 -8.17 10.38 -3.30
C ALA A 284 -6.97 10.38 -4.27
N GLN A 285 -5.91 11.14 -3.96
CA GLN A 285 -4.67 11.14 -4.74
C GLN A 285 -3.69 10.11 -4.18
N ASP A 286 -3.55 10.07 -2.86
CA ASP A 286 -2.59 9.22 -2.17
C ASP A 286 -2.83 7.73 -2.38
N ALA A 287 -4.10 7.33 -2.52
CA ALA A 287 -4.48 5.94 -2.75
C ALA A 287 -3.93 5.39 -4.07
N TRP A 288 -3.71 6.26 -5.07
CA TRP A 288 -3.17 5.90 -6.37
C TRP A 288 -1.64 5.91 -6.41
N ARG A 289 -0.96 6.28 -5.31
CA ARG A 289 0.48 6.57 -5.31
C ARG A 289 1.38 5.43 -5.77
N SER A 290 1.07 4.20 -5.35
CA SER A 290 1.88 3.05 -5.74
C SER A 290 1.70 2.71 -7.23
N LEU A 291 0.47 2.75 -7.76
CA LEU A 291 0.03 2.17 -9.05
C LEU A 291 0.36 0.68 -9.27
N THR A 292 1.35 0.12 -8.58
CA THR A 292 1.70 -1.29 -8.64
C THR A 292 0.52 -2.12 -8.18
N GLY A 293 -0.05 -2.91 -9.08
CA GLY A 293 -1.28 -3.64 -8.81
C GLY A 293 -1.99 -4.13 -10.06
N VAL A 294 -3.23 -4.59 -9.86
CA VAL A 294 -4.09 -5.11 -10.93
C VAL A 294 -5.39 -4.32 -11.00
N PHE A 295 -5.87 -4.08 -12.21
CA PHE A 295 -7.09 -3.35 -12.50
C PHE A 295 -8.03 -4.16 -13.39
N SER A 296 -9.33 -4.00 -13.14
CA SER A 296 -10.44 -4.64 -13.85
C SER A 296 -11.57 -3.62 -14.07
N ARG A 297 -12.47 -3.92 -15.03
CA ARG A 297 -13.75 -3.20 -15.18
C ARG A 297 -14.57 -3.34 -13.89
N MET A 298 -15.44 -2.36 -13.60
CA MET A 298 -16.32 -2.35 -12.40
C MET A 298 -17.49 -3.34 -12.52
N ALA A 299 -18.18 -3.35 -13.67
CA ALA A 299 -19.39 -4.16 -13.91
C ALA A 299 -19.24 -5.69 -13.68
N PRO A 300 -18.09 -6.34 -13.92
CA PRO A 300 -17.94 -7.77 -13.66
C PRO A 300 -17.93 -8.17 -12.18
N ILE A 301 -17.75 -7.25 -11.21
CA ILE A 301 -17.45 -7.62 -9.80
C ILE A 301 -18.68 -7.42 -8.89
N PRO A 302 -19.45 -8.47 -8.57
CA PRO A 302 -20.75 -8.34 -7.90
C PRO A 302 -20.68 -7.87 -6.44
N ARG A 303 -19.54 -8.00 -5.76
CA ARG A 303 -19.39 -7.66 -4.33
C ARG A 303 -18.20 -6.79 -4.00
N ASN A 304 -17.57 -6.18 -5.01
CA ASN A 304 -16.29 -5.51 -4.87
C ASN A 304 -15.16 -6.48 -4.42
N GLN A 305 -13.95 -6.34 -4.98
CA GLN A 305 -12.80 -7.06 -4.44
C GLN A 305 -12.59 -6.61 -2.98
N LYS A 306 -12.52 -7.58 -2.05
CA LYS A 306 -12.17 -7.30 -0.66
C LYS A 306 -10.73 -6.82 -0.57
N HIS A 307 -10.51 -5.94 0.39
CA HIS A 307 -9.21 -5.40 0.72
C HIS A 307 -8.37 -6.48 1.42
N LEU A 308 -7.12 -6.65 0.99
CA LEU A 308 -6.19 -7.63 1.56
C LEU A 308 -5.10 -6.91 2.36
N ARG A 309 -4.20 -7.64 3.01
CA ARG A 309 -3.10 -7.03 3.77
C ARG A 309 -2.10 -6.33 2.86
N ALA A 310 -1.70 -6.97 1.76
CA ALA A 310 -0.75 -6.39 0.81
C ALA A 310 -1.39 -5.33 -0.09
N THR A 311 -2.69 -5.45 -0.39
CA THR A 311 -3.37 -4.63 -1.38
C THR A 311 -4.58 -3.90 -0.84
N ARG A 312 -4.84 -2.72 -1.41
CA ARG A 312 -6.04 -1.93 -1.16
C ARG A 312 -6.78 -1.64 -2.45
N GLY A 313 -8.09 -1.45 -2.31
CA GLY A 313 -8.97 -1.02 -3.37
C GLY A 313 -8.73 0.43 -3.77
N VAL A 314 -8.59 0.67 -5.07
CA VAL A 314 -8.74 1.97 -5.72
C VAL A 314 -9.80 1.86 -6.80
N GLY A 315 -10.36 2.96 -7.27
CA GLY A 315 -11.30 2.89 -8.37
C GLY A 315 -11.89 4.24 -8.76
N THR A 316 -12.56 4.20 -9.91
CA THR A 316 -13.44 5.25 -10.42
C THR A 316 -14.84 4.66 -10.57
N GLN A 317 -15.73 5.34 -11.29
CA GLN A 317 -17.04 4.78 -11.63
C GLN A 317 -16.94 3.60 -12.62
N SER A 318 -15.89 3.52 -13.43
CA SER A 318 -15.75 2.54 -14.51
C SER A 318 -14.73 1.43 -14.21
N ILE A 319 -13.70 1.74 -13.42
CA ILE A 319 -12.61 0.80 -13.12
C ILE A 319 -12.46 0.55 -11.63
N LYS A 320 -11.93 -0.62 -11.30
CA LYS A 320 -11.51 -0.97 -9.94
C LYS A 320 -10.11 -1.57 -9.98
N GLY A 321 -9.28 -1.20 -9.03
CA GLY A 321 -7.92 -1.68 -8.86
C GLY A 321 -7.64 -2.23 -7.47
N ALA A 322 -6.69 -3.16 -7.40
CA ALA A 322 -6.09 -3.68 -6.18
C ALA A 322 -4.60 -3.34 -6.27
N VAL A 323 -4.21 -2.28 -5.58
CA VAL A 323 -2.84 -1.73 -5.60
C VAL A 323 -2.13 -2.00 -4.28
N LEU A 324 -0.80 -2.03 -4.29
CA LEU A 324 -0.02 -2.19 -3.07
C LEU A 324 -0.34 -1.11 -2.05
N ARG A 325 -0.50 -1.50 -0.78
CA ARG A 325 -0.58 -0.54 0.33
C ARG A 325 0.76 0.09 0.67
N VAL A 326 1.81 -0.71 0.53
CA VAL A 326 3.18 -0.30 0.80
C VAL A 326 3.69 0.53 -0.37
N THR A 327 4.35 1.64 -0.04
CA THR A 327 4.82 2.65 -1.01
C THR A 327 6.34 2.71 -1.12
N SER A 328 7.03 1.98 -0.24
CA SER A 328 8.44 1.64 -0.33
C SER A 328 8.68 0.44 -1.25
N PRO A 329 9.94 0.12 -1.60
CA PRO A 329 10.25 -1.07 -2.40
C PRO A 329 9.66 -2.36 -1.80
N TYR A 330 9.04 -3.18 -2.65
CA TYR A 330 8.24 -4.33 -2.24
C TYR A 330 8.10 -5.36 -3.37
N VAL A 331 8.00 -6.64 -3.03
CA VAL A 331 7.63 -7.72 -3.96
C VAL A 331 6.41 -8.45 -3.44
N THR A 332 5.46 -8.75 -4.32
CA THR A 332 4.27 -9.51 -3.95
C THR A 332 3.70 -10.26 -5.14
N GLY A 333 2.80 -11.20 -4.88
CA GLY A 333 2.12 -11.90 -5.95
C GLY A 333 1.01 -12.81 -5.44
N GLY A 334 0.36 -13.44 -6.41
CA GLY A 334 -0.68 -14.42 -6.16
C GLY A 334 -1.54 -14.69 -7.39
N PRO A 335 -2.60 -15.50 -7.23
CA PRO A 335 -3.48 -15.88 -8.33
C PRO A 335 -4.24 -14.68 -8.90
N LEU A 336 -4.30 -14.65 -10.23
CA LEU A 336 -5.04 -13.74 -11.08
C LEU A 336 -6.18 -14.53 -11.74
N ALA A 337 -7.39 -13.98 -11.70
CA ALA A 337 -8.61 -14.59 -12.23
C ALA A 337 -9.34 -13.62 -13.17
N TRP A 338 -9.99 -14.17 -14.20
CA TRP A 338 -10.86 -13.43 -15.12
C TRP A 338 -12.33 -13.69 -14.78
N PRO A 339 -13.26 -12.84 -15.26
CA PRO A 339 -14.69 -13.08 -15.13
C PRO A 339 -15.12 -14.44 -15.71
N PRO A 340 -16.30 -14.96 -15.30
CA PRO A 340 -17.26 -14.35 -14.38
C PRO A 340 -16.84 -14.47 -12.91
N TYR A 341 -16.98 -13.37 -12.16
CA TYR A 341 -16.84 -13.38 -10.70
C TYR A 341 -18.19 -13.67 -10.06
N SER A 342 -18.24 -14.49 -9.01
CA SER A 342 -19.50 -14.85 -8.37
C SER A 342 -19.37 -14.92 -6.84
N PRO A 343 -20.46 -14.71 -6.09
CA PRO A 343 -20.42 -14.78 -4.62
C PRO A 343 -19.98 -16.15 -4.08
N THR A 344 -20.29 -17.22 -4.82
CA THR A 344 -19.95 -18.61 -4.48
C THR A 344 -18.70 -19.13 -5.18
N GLY A 345 -18.11 -18.33 -6.08
CA GLY A 345 -16.92 -18.65 -6.89
C GLY A 345 -15.79 -17.64 -6.66
N GLU A 346 -15.12 -17.21 -7.73
CA GLU A 346 -14.02 -16.26 -7.63
C GLU A 346 -14.51 -14.88 -7.15
N GLN A 347 -14.00 -14.44 -5.99
CA GLN A 347 -14.30 -13.13 -5.38
C GLN A 347 -13.20 -12.09 -5.62
N PHE A 348 -12.06 -12.51 -6.15
CA PHE A 348 -10.87 -11.68 -6.36
C PHE A 348 -10.42 -11.83 -7.80
N TYR A 349 -10.17 -10.73 -8.48
CA TYR A 349 -9.42 -10.78 -9.73
C TYR A 349 -7.93 -10.91 -9.46
N TRP A 350 -7.44 -10.44 -8.31
CA TRP A 350 -6.06 -10.68 -7.86
C TRP A 350 -6.00 -10.93 -6.35
N HIS A 351 -5.62 -12.14 -5.95
CA HIS A 351 -5.57 -12.56 -4.55
C HIS A 351 -4.14 -12.62 -4.02
N VAL A 352 -3.70 -11.54 -3.36
CA VAL A 352 -2.34 -11.40 -2.83
C VAL A 352 -2.27 -11.87 -1.38
N ALA A 353 -1.62 -13.01 -1.16
CA ALA A 353 -1.48 -13.61 0.17
C ALA A 353 -0.11 -13.33 0.82
N VAL A 354 0.94 -13.17 0.02
CA VAL A 354 2.33 -13.09 0.49
C VAL A 354 3.05 -11.97 -0.24
N GLY A 355 3.93 -11.27 0.48
CA GLY A 355 4.87 -10.31 -0.09
C GLY A 355 5.93 -9.94 0.94
N ALA A 356 7.00 -9.30 0.48
CA ALA A 356 8.14 -8.94 1.30
C ALA A 356 8.67 -7.55 0.92
N PRO A 357 9.18 -6.77 1.89
CA PRO A 357 9.91 -5.54 1.60
C PRO A 357 11.18 -5.84 0.80
N LEU A 358 11.68 -4.82 0.10
CA LEU A 358 12.97 -4.88 -0.59
C LEU A 358 13.91 -3.83 -0.02
N ASP A 359 15.18 -4.19 0.15
CA ASP A 359 16.24 -3.27 0.55
C ASP A 359 17.40 -3.28 -0.46
N THR A 360 18.52 -2.65 -0.10
CA THR A 360 19.71 -2.57 -0.96
C THR A 360 20.40 -3.92 -1.19
N THR A 361 20.10 -4.93 -0.38
CA THR A 361 20.62 -6.30 -0.44
C THR A 361 19.65 -7.29 -1.09
N GLY A 362 18.41 -6.87 -1.40
CA GLY A 362 17.39 -7.68 -2.06
C GLY A 362 16.18 -7.91 -1.16
N ILE A 363 15.72 -9.16 -1.07
CA ILE A 363 14.63 -9.57 -0.16
C ILE A 363 15.27 -9.95 1.20
N PRO A 364 14.89 -9.33 2.34
CA PRO A 364 15.40 -9.69 3.66
C PRO A 364 14.78 -11.02 4.18
N GLN A 365 15.39 -11.61 5.21
CA GLN A 365 14.91 -12.81 5.91
C GLN A 365 14.63 -12.46 7.38
N PRO A 366 13.61 -13.07 8.03
CA PRO A 366 12.58 -13.96 7.47
C PRO A 366 11.55 -13.25 6.59
N ILE A 367 10.86 -14.02 5.74
CA ILE A 367 9.63 -13.55 5.09
C ILE A 367 8.53 -13.69 6.13
N ASP A 368 8.28 -12.59 6.83
CA ASP A 368 7.28 -12.55 7.86
C ASP A 368 5.86 -12.43 7.30
N ARG A 369 4.90 -12.69 8.19
CA ARG A 369 3.50 -12.42 7.92
C ARG A 369 3.34 -10.94 7.56
N LEU A 370 2.51 -10.67 6.54
CA LEU A 370 2.13 -9.30 6.19
C LEU A 370 1.57 -8.57 7.42
N PRO A 371 2.05 -7.33 7.69
CA PRO A 371 1.57 -6.56 8.83
C PRO A 371 0.05 -6.37 8.80
N GLU A 372 -0.54 -6.15 9.97
CA GLU A 372 -1.96 -5.83 10.05
C GLU A 372 -2.31 -4.58 9.24
N ILE A 373 -3.51 -4.55 8.63
CA ILE A 373 -3.96 -3.42 7.80
C ILE A 373 -3.90 -2.11 8.59
N ALA A 374 -4.29 -2.15 9.87
CA ALA A 374 -4.21 -1.00 10.77
C ALA A 374 -2.78 -0.46 10.92
N SER A 375 -1.78 -1.35 11.03
CA SER A 375 -0.37 -0.95 11.17
C SER A 375 0.12 -0.25 9.90
N ILE A 376 -0.21 -0.81 8.72
CA ILE A 376 0.20 -0.24 7.43
C ILE A 376 -0.47 1.11 7.19
N GLU A 377 -1.79 1.20 7.40
CA GLU A 377 -2.54 2.43 7.13
C GLU A 377 -2.22 3.54 8.14
N LEU A 378 -2.01 3.21 9.43
CA LEU A 378 -1.59 4.20 10.41
C LEU A 378 -0.16 4.67 10.15
N ALA A 379 0.78 3.77 9.81
CA ALA A 379 2.14 4.14 9.44
C ALA A 379 2.14 5.07 8.21
N ARG A 380 1.35 4.73 7.18
CA ARG A 380 1.13 5.60 6.01
C ARG A 380 0.53 6.94 6.41
N PHE A 381 -0.47 6.96 7.29
CA PHE A 381 -1.10 8.17 7.78
C PHE A 381 -0.11 9.09 8.50
N THR A 382 0.73 8.55 9.40
CA THR A 382 1.72 9.36 10.14
C THR A 382 2.73 10.08 9.25
N ARG A 383 2.93 9.60 8.02
CA ARG A 383 3.80 10.26 7.04
C ARG A 383 3.08 11.34 6.24
N ARG A 384 1.76 11.20 6.09
CA ARG A 384 0.89 12.17 5.39
C ARG A 384 0.48 13.32 6.28
N ALA A 385 0.32 13.06 7.58
CA ALA A 385 -0.01 14.06 8.58
C ALA A 385 1.05 15.16 8.55
N ALA A 386 0.67 16.31 7.98
CA ALA A 386 1.59 17.41 7.74
C ALA A 386 2.04 18.01 9.08
N ILE A 387 3.35 18.24 9.20
CA ILE A 387 3.95 19.00 10.29
C ILE A 387 4.20 20.41 9.77
N GLY A 388 3.72 21.43 10.49
CA GLY A 388 4.01 22.81 10.16
C GLY A 388 5.51 23.10 10.23
N ALA A 389 6.05 23.89 9.30
CA ALA A 389 7.48 24.20 9.25
C ALA A 389 8.01 24.91 10.51
N THR A 390 7.13 25.58 11.25
CA THR A 390 7.43 26.31 12.49
C THR A 390 7.06 25.53 13.75
N TRP A 391 6.56 24.29 13.63
CA TRP A 391 6.14 23.50 14.78
C TRP A 391 7.33 22.96 15.58
N CYS A 392 7.07 22.55 16.83
CA CYS A 392 8.07 21.94 17.68
C CYS A 392 8.69 20.68 17.04
N PRO A 393 10.03 20.54 16.98
CA PRO A 393 10.72 19.37 16.42
C PRO A 393 10.33 18.04 17.08
N ARG A 394 9.79 18.09 18.30
CA ARG A 394 9.30 16.90 19.04
C ARG A 394 8.25 16.12 18.28
N VAL A 395 7.39 16.79 17.50
CA VAL A 395 6.37 16.10 16.70
C VAL A 395 7.02 15.16 15.68
N ALA A 396 8.03 15.65 14.95
CA ALA A 396 8.74 14.86 13.94
C ALA A 396 9.49 13.68 14.58
N ALA A 397 10.21 13.94 15.67
CA ALA A 397 10.93 12.91 16.42
C ALA A 397 9.98 11.85 16.99
N GLY A 398 8.90 12.27 17.62
CA GLY A 398 7.87 11.42 18.20
C GLY A 398 7.12 10.58 17.18
N LEU A 399 6.80 11.12 15.99
CA LEU A 399 6.22 10.32 14.90
C LEU A 399 7.19 9.23 14.42
N GLY A 400 8.51 9.45 14.55
CA GLY A 400 9.52 8.42 14.36
C GLY A 400 9.35 7.26 15.35
N VAL A 401 9.18 7.58 16.64
CA VAL A 401 8.92 6.60 17.71
C VAL A 401 7.60 5.86 17.47
N VAL A 402 6.53 6.56 17.06
CA VAL A 402 5.25 5.93 16.70
C VAL A 402 5.45 4.92 15.57
N ARG A 403 6.12 5.29 14.47
CA ARG A 403 6.35 4.36 13.35
C ARG A 403 7.17 3.15 13.76
N GLN A 404 8.19 3.32 14.59
CA GLN A 404 8.97 2.21 15.13
C GLN A 404 8.10 1.26 15.96
N HIS A 405 7.21 1.79 16.80
CA HIS A 405 6.25 1.01 17.58
C HIS A 405 5.29 0.21 16.68
N LEU A 406 4.75 0.84 15.63
CA LEU A 406 3.86 0.17 14.68
C LEU A 406 4.54 -1.00 13.94
N SER A 407 5.83 -0.87 13.63
CA SER A 407 6.62 -1.94 13.01
C SER A 407 6.93 -3.09 13.97
N ALA A 408 6.94 -2.85 15.28
CA ALA A 408 7.17 -3.88 16.29
C ALA A 408 5.92 -4.71 16.63
N GLU A 409 4.74 -4.28 16.17
CA GLU A 409 3.43 -4.88 16.48
C GLU A 409 3.17 -5.09 17.99
N ALA A 410 3.79 -4.26 18.83
CA ALA A 410 3.65 -4.31 20.28
C ALA A 410 2.34 -3.64 20.75
N ALA A 411 1.88 -3.99 21.95
CA ALA A 411 0.74 -3.32 22.57
C ALA A 411 1.11 -1.87 22.97
N PRO A 412 0.20 -0.89 22.77
CA PRO A 412 -1.08 -1.00 22.07
C PRO A 412 -0.89 -1.22 20.57
N ILE A 413 -1.61 -2.20 20.00
CA ILE A 413 -1.55 -2.47 18.57
C ILE A 413 -2.18 -1.31 17.77
N ALA A 414 -1.87 -1.22 16.48
CA ALA A 414 -2.33 -0.11 15.64
C ALA A 414 -3.85 0.08 15.62
N ALA A 415 -4.62 -1.02 15.67
CA ALA A 415 -6.09 -0.96 15.72
C ALA A 415 -6.59 -0.29 17.02
N ASP A 416 -5.99 -0.65 18.15
CA ASP A 416 -6.30 -0.06 19.47
C ASP A 416 -5.88 1.41 19.51
N LEU A 417 -4.74 1.75 18.89
CA LEU A 417 -4.28 3.13 18.78
C LEU A 417 -5.30 3.98 18.00
N ILE A 418 -5.71 3.53 16.82
CA ILE A 418 -6.73 4.25 16.01
C ILE A 418 -8.02 4.40 16.81
N ALA A 419 -8.51 3.33 17.42
CA ALA A 419 -9.75 3.34 18.18
C ALA A 419 -9.66 4.29 19.39
N GLY A 420 -8.58 4.22 20.18
CA GLY A 420 -8.38 5.09 21.33
C GLY A 420 -8.24 6.57 20.94
N LEU A 421 -7.50 6.86 19.87
CA LEU A 421 -7.28 8.24 19.42
C LEU A 421 -8.56 8.90 18.91
N LEU A 422 -9.46 8.15 18.26
CA LEU A 422 -10.67 8.67 17.62
C LEU A 422 -11.94 8.49 18.45
N HIS A 423 -12.03 7.45 19.27
CA HIS A 423 -13.26 7.04 19.96
C HIS A 423 -13.07 6.86 21.47
N GLY A 424 -11.85 7.04 21.97
CA GLY A 424 -11.54 7.01 23.39
C GLY A 424 -11.87 5.68 24.04
N VAL A 425 -12.81 5.72 25.00
CA VAL A 425 -13.19 4.56 25.82
C VAL A 425 -14.29 3.69 25.20
N ARG A 426 -14.83 4.09 24.05
CA ARG A 426 -15.98 3.43 23.41
C ARG A 426 -15.55 2.14 22.72
N ARG A 427 -16.09 1.00 23.17
CA ARG A 427 -15.74 -0.33 22.65
C ARG A 427 -16.48 -0.74 21.37
N ASP A 428 -17.65 -0.14 21.14
CA ASP A 428 -18.53 -0.41 20.00
C ASP A 428 -18.12 0.38 18.74
N ALA A 429 -17.45 1.51 18.93
CA ALA A 429 -17.00 2.39 17.87
C ALA A 429 -15.77 1.82 17.14
N ARG A 430 -15.94 1.45 15.87
CA ARG A 430 -14.85 0.98 15.01
C ARG A 430 -14.62 1.96 13.87
N CYS A 431 -13.39 2.47 13.78
CA CYS A 431 -12.92 3.14 12.57
C CYS A 431 -12.33 2.09 11.61
N SER A 432 -12.75 2.11 10.35
CA SER A 432 -12.06 1.32 9.33
C SER A 432 -10.66 1.88 9.13
N PRO A 433 -9.58 1.08 9.24
CA PRO A 433 -8.23 1.52 8.93
C PRO A 433 -8.08 2.19 7.56
N GLU A 434 -8.96 1.86 6.61
CA GLU A 434 -8.88 2.38 5.25
C GLU A 434 -9.48 3.78 5.09
N LYS A 435 -10.25 4.22 6.09
CA LYS A 435 -10.93 5.52 6.11
C LYS A 435 -10.27 6.50 7.08
N VAL A 436 -9.18 6.11 7.74
CA VAL A 436 -8.51 6.93 8.77
C VAL A 436 -8.03 8.28 8.25
N ALA A 437 -7.85 8.42 6.94
CA ALA A 437 -7.41 9.64 6.30
C ALA A 437 -8.53 10.43 5.60
N GLU A 438 -9.77 9.94 5.62
CA GLU A 438 -10.93 10.65 5.08
C GLU A 438 -11.39 11.71 6.09
N ASP A 439 -11.68 12.93 5.65
CA ASP A 439 -12.21 13.94 6.56
C ASP A 439 -13.68 13.65 6.94
N PRO A 440 -14.10 13.98 8.18
CA PRO A 440 -13.35 14.69 9.22
C PRO A 440 -12.42 13.81 10.09
N ILE A 441 -12.35 12.50 9.84
CA ILE A 441 -11.56 11.55 10.64
C ILE A 441 -10.06 11.85 10.53
N GLY A 442 -9.58 12.13 9.31
CA GLY A 442 -8.18 12.47 9.04
C GLY A 442 -7.70 13.67 9.84
N GLY A 443 -8.42 14.79 9.80
CA GLY A 443 -8.09 15.96 10.62
C GLY A 443 -8.05 15.68 12.13
N ALA A 444 -9.02 14.91 12.65
CA ALA A 444 -9.06 14.53 14.07
C ALA A 444 -7.88 13.62 14.47
N LEU A 445 -7.60 12.58 13.68
CA LEU A 445 -6.50 11.66 13.93
C LEU A 445 -5.14 12.37 13.85
N ALA A 446 -4.97 13.34 12.94
CA ALA A 446 -3.74 14.12 12.81
C ALA A 446 -3.41 14.87 14.10
N LEU A 447 -4.39 15.57 14.69
CA LEU A 447 -4.19 16.27 15.96
C LEU A 447 -3.85 15.30 17.10
N ALA A 448 -4.59 14.19 17.19
CA ALA A 448 -4.36 13.19 18.23
C ALA A 448 -2.98 12.53 18.12
N ILE A 449 -2.56 12.15 16.91
CA ILE A 449 -1.26 11.49 16.69
C ILE A 449 -0.09 12.47 16.89
N HIS A 450 -0.24 13.76 16.56
CA HIS A 450 0.78 14.77 16.86
C HIS A 450 0.92 15.01 18.37
N GLY A 451 -0.20 15.03 19.11
CA GLY A 451 -0.17 15.03 20.56
C GLY A 451 0.55 13.81 21.13
N LEU A 452 0.20 12.61 20.65
CA LEU A 452 0.83 11.35 21.07
C LEU A 452 2.33 11.36 20.80
N ALA A 453 2.74 11.76 19.60
CA ALA A 453 4.13 11.92 19.21
C ALA A 453 4.88 12.87 20.15
N THR A 454 4.28 14.00 20.49
CA THR A 454 4.93 15.00 21.36
C THR A 454 5.23 14.41 22.74
N LEU A 455 4.28 13.71 23.37
CA LEU A 455 4.51 13.08 24.69
C LEU A 455 5.58 11.98 24.64
N LEU A 456 5.63 11.19 23.57
CA LEU A 456 6.61 10.10 23.39
C LEU A 456 8.06 10.55 23.33
N THR A 457 8.34 11.86 23.19
CA THR A 457 9.71 12.37 23.26
C THR A 457 10.29 12.38 24.68
N GLU A 458 9.44 12.26 25.70
CA GLU A 458 9.83 12.20 27.12
C GLU A 458 9.87 10.74 27.61
N ALA A 459 10.83 9.96 27.09
CA ALA A 459 10.92 8.50 27.28
C ALA A 459 11.11 8.04 28.74
N GLY A 460 11.53 8.95 29.65
CA GLY A 460 11.63 8.69 31.09
C GLY A 460 10.35 9.00 31.88
N VAL A 461 9.31 9.50 31.21
CA VAL A 461 8.04 9.92 31.82
C VAL A 461 6.88 9.11 31.27
N PHE A 462 6.87 8.90 29.94
CA PHE A 462 5.83 8.15 29.25
C PHE A 462 6.39 6.87 28.62
N VAL A 463 5.67 5.78 28.82
CA VAL A 463 5.94 4.50 28.15
C VAL A 463 4.69 3.98 27.47
N TRP A 464 4.84 3.17 26.43
CA TRP A 464 3.71 2.49 25.81
C TRP A 464 3.00 1.57 26.81
N ARG A 465 1.68 1.53 26.75
CA ARG A 465 0.87 0.61 27.56
C ARG A 465 1.05 -0.83 27.10
N ALA A 466 1.67 -1.66 27.94
CA ALA A 466 1.94 -3.07 27.61
C ALA A 466 0.76 -4.03 27.85
N HIS A 467 -0.13 -3.75 28.81
CA HIS A 467 -1.21 -4.67 29.17
C HIS A 467 -2.39 -4.60 28.19
N ALA A 468 -2.71 -5.74 27.57
CA ALA A 468 -3.92 -5.90 26.77
C ALA A 468 -5.15 -5.88 27.69
N GLY A 469 -6.15 -5.06 27.35
CA GLY A 469 -7.39 -4.90 28.13
C GLY A 469 -7.49 -3.60 28.94
N GLN A 470 -6.37 -2.92 29.17
CA GLN A 470 -6.38 -1.59 29.76
C GLN A 470 -6.71 -0.50 28.71
N THR A 471 -7.41 0.54 29.12
CA THR A 471 -7.71 1.76 28.36
C THR A 471 -6.55 2.76 28.44
N GLY A 472 -6.29 3.48 27.34
CA GLY A 472 -5.19 4.46 27.20
C GLY A 472 -4.12 4.00 26.22
N GLN A 473 -3.29 4.91 25.71
CA GLN A 473 -2.17 4.58 24.82
C GLN A 473 -0.83 4.50 25.56
N LEU A 474 -0.64 5.34 26.58
CA LEU A 474 0.60 5.46 27.34
C LEU A 474 0.37 5.21 28.83
N VAL A 475 1.45 5.00 29.56
CA VAL A 475 1.51 4.99 31.03
C VAL A 475 2.43 6.12 31.48
N LEU A 476 1.92 6.97 32.38
CA LEU A 476 2.69 7.99 33.08
C LEU A 476 3.39 7.33 34.28
N GLN A 477 4.71 7.18 34.21
CA GLN A 477 5.44 6.25 35.08
C GLN A 477 5.37 6.59 36.57
N ALA A 478 5.48 7.86 36.96
CA ALA A 478 5.55 8.26 38.37
C ALA A 478 4.27 7.93 39.19
N PRO A 479 3.05 8.32 38.74
CA PRO A 479 1.80 7.91 39.40
C PRO A 479 1.29 6.53 38.94
N GLY A 480 1.87 5.93 37.90
CA GLY A 480 1.39 4.66 37.34
C GLY A 480 0.00 4.77 36.67
N ALA A 481 -0.36 5.97 36.20
CA ALA A 481 -1.66 6.24 35.57
C ALA A 481 -1.61 6.01 34.05
N ASN A 482 -2.71 5.54 33.47
CA ASN A 482 -2.83 5.42 32.02
C ASN A 482 -3.22 6.77 31.42
N VAL A 483 -2.66 7.08 30.24
CA VAL A 483 -2.92 8.32 29.51
C VAL A 483 -3.65 7.99 28.22
N LEU A 484 -4.80 8.64 28.01
CA LEU A 484 -5.61 8.55 26.81
C LEU A 484 -5.64 9.89 26.09
N ILE A 485 -5.11 9.95 24.87
CA ILE A 485 -5.35 11.06 23.95
C ILE A 485 -6.58 10.73 23.11
N TRP A 486 -7.55 11.63 23.08
CA TRP A 486 -8.83 11.40 22.41
C TRP A 486 -9.34 12.65 21.67
N ARG A 487 -9.29 12.61 20.33
CA ARG A 487 -9.89 13.61 19.46
C ARG A 487 -11.05 12.98 18.68
N ASP A 488 -12.28 13.15 19.18
CA ASP A 488 -13.46 12.58 18.51
C ASP A 488 -13.94 13.49 17.36
N PRO A 489 -14.08 12.98 16.13
CA PRO A 489 -14.57 13.78 15.01
C PRO A 489 -16.08 14.07 15.06
N GLY A 490 -16.87 13.34 15.87
CA GLY A 490 -18.33 13.46 15.93
C GLY A 490 -18.91 13.77 17.31
N PHE A 491 -18.18 13.55 18.41
CA PHE A 491 -18.66 13.87 19.75
C PHE A 491 -18.31 15.29 20.18
N SER A 492 -19.24 15.98 20.83
CA SER A 492 -18.98 17.18 21.63
C SER A 492 -18.25 16.82 22.94
N GLY A 493 -17.65 17.82 23.59
CA GLY A 493 -16.98 17.63 24.89
C GLY A 493 -17.90 17.04 25.96
N ARG A 494 -19.18 17.42 25.96
CA ARG A 494 -20.18 16.85 26.87
C ARG A 494 -20.41 15.36 26.63
N GLN A 495 -20.50 14.94 25.37
CA GLN A 495 -20.67 13.52 25.02
C GLN A 495 -19.43 12.69 25.35
N ILE A 496 -18.23 13.27 25.25
CA ILE A 496 -16.99 12.67 25.74
C ILE A 496 -17.07 12.43 27.26
N GLY A 497 -17.50 13.44 28.02
CA GLY A 497 -17.72 13.32 29.46
C GLY A 497 -18.73 12.24 29.82
N HIS A 498 -19.87 12.18 29.11
CA HIS A 498 -20.88 11.13 29.28
C HIS A 498 -20.31 9.73 29.03
N ALA A 499 -19.59 9.54 27.92
CA ALA A 499 -18.99 8.24 27.60
C ALA A 499 -17.93 7.80 28.62
N LEU A 500 -17.20 8.75 29.22
CA LEU A 500 -16.32 8.45 30.35
C LEU A 500 -17.11 8.09 31.62
N GLY A 501 -18.20 8.81 31.91
CA GLY A 501 -19.12 8.48 33.00
C GLY A 501 -19.65 7.04 32.91
N ASP A 502 -20.04 6.60 31.71
CA ASP A 502 -20.46 5.22 31.45
C ASP A 502 -19.31 4.22 31.62
N TRP A 503 -18.12 4.54 31.10
CA TRP A 503 -16.93 3.69 31.25
C TRP A 503 -16.51 3.51 32.72
N LEU A 504 -16.70 4.53 33.57
CA LEU A 504 -16.43 4.47 35.00
C LEU A 504 -17.40 3.53 35.75
N ALA A 505 -18.60 3.33 35.22
CA ALA A 505 -19.63 2.50 35.83
C ALA A 505 -19.42 1.00 35.58
N GLU A 506 -18.58 0.62 34.62
CA GLU A 506 -18.26 -0.78 34.36
C GLU A 506 -17.37 -1.37 35.48
N PRO A 507 -17.75 -2.51 36.07
CA PRO A 507 -16.99 -3.14 37.14
C PRO A 507 -15.75 -3.84 36.59
N ASP A 508 -14.58 -3.21 36.72
CA ASP A 508 -13.31 -3.77 36.28
C ASP A 508 -12.13 -2.99 36.89
N GLN A 509 -11.02 -3.67 37.14
CA GLN A 509 -9.83 -3.06 37.71
C GLN A 509 -9.05 -2.31 36.62
N HIS A 510 -8.91 -1.00 36.79
CA HIS A 510 -8.14 -0.17 35.86
C HIS A 510 -7.32 0.88 36.63
N PRO A 511 -6.04 1.14 36.25
CA PRO A 511 -5.30 2.28 36.78
C PRO A 511 -6.06 3.60 36.56
N HIS A 512 -5.74 4.65 37.30
CA HIS A 512 -6.36 5.94 37.02
C HIS A 512 -6.14 6.36 35.55
N LEU A 513 -7.17 6.89 34.90
CA LEU A 513 -7.12 7.29 33.49
C LEU A 513 -7.10 8.81 33.34
N VAL A 514 -5.97 9.36 32.89
CA VAL A 514 -5.86 10.78 32.51
C VAL A 514 -6.19 10.92 31.03
N VAL A 515 -7.23 11.68 30.71
CA VAL A 515 -7.74 11.82 29.35
C VAL A 515 -7.47 13.22 28.81
N LEU A 516 -6.56 13.33 27.84
CA LEU A 516 -6.38 14.55 27.05
C LEU A 516 -7.37 14.53 25.87
N ALA A 517 -8.47 15.29 25.98
CA ALA A 517 -9.54 15.24 25.00
C ALA A 517 -9.91 16.57 24.34
N ALA A 518 -10.45 16.46 23.13
CA ALA A 518 -11.15 17.54 22.43
C ALA A 518 -12.29 16.98 21.57
N GLY A 519 -13.47 17.59 21.68
CA GLY A 519 -14.64 17.25 20.87
C GLY A 519 -14.68 17.96 19.52
N GLN A 520 -15.61 17.57 18.66
CA GLN A 520 -15.84 18.15 17.33
C GLN A 520 -15.90 19.69 17.36
N TYR A 521 -16.63 20.26 18.33
CA TYR A 521 -16.86 21.69 18.49
C TYR A 521 -15.90 22.37 19.47
N GLY A 522 -14.76 21.75 19.77
CA GLY A 522 -13.77 22.30 20.68
C GLY A 522 -13.99 21.90 22.15
N GLN A 523 -13.60 22.81 23.04
CA GLN A 523 -13.15 22.58 24.42
C GLN A 523 -14.03 21.65 25.27
N ILE A 524 -13.37 20.98 26.21
CA ILE A 524 -13.97 20.13 27.23
C ILE A 524 -13.80 20.78 28.60
N ASP A 525 -14.69 20.44 29.54
CA ASP A 525 -14.53 20.83 30.94
C ASP A 525 -13.43 19.96 31.59
N GLU A 526 -12.44 20.60 32.20
CA GLU A 526 -11.34 19.92 32.90
C GLU A 526 -11.75 19.50 34.32
N GLY A 527 -11.15 18.43 34.81
CA GLY A 527 -11.29 17.96 36.18
C GLY A 527 -11.72 16.50 36.30
N PRO A 528 -11.96 16.03 37.54
CA PRO A 528 -12.39 14.66 37.80
C PRO A 528 -13.73 14.40 37.10
N VAL A 529 -13.83 13.26 36.43
CA VAL A 529 -15.09 12.86 35.80
C VAL A 529 -16.01 12.32 36.87
N VAL A 530 -17.10 13.04 37.13
CA VAL A 530 -18.15 12.62 38.07
C VAL A 530 -19.33 12.09 37.26
N ARG A 531 -19.84 10.93 37.65
CA ARG A 531 -21.06 10.35 37.08
C ARG A 531 -22.24 11.32 37.28
N HIS A 532 -22.92 11.69 36.21
CA HIS A 532 -24.17 12.44 36.29
C HIS A 532 -25.37 11.48 36.11
N PRO A 533 -26.47 11.63 36.89
CA PRO A 533 -27.68 10.81 36.74
C PRO A 533 -28.37 10.87 35.37
N ARG A 534 -27.91 11.75 34.47
CA ARG A 534 -28.43 11.95 33.11
C ARG A 534 -27.44 11.52 32.03
N ASP A 535 -26.34 10.85 32.40
CA ASP A 535 -25.38 10.31 31.43
C ASP A 535 -26.01 9.20 30.60
N ASN A 536 -27.00 8.50 31.16
CA ASN A 536 -27.74 7.44 30.52
C ASN A 536 -29.22 7.82 30.31
N ILE A 537 -29.51 8.58 29.24
CA ILE A 537 -30.90 8.91 28.82
C ILE A 537 -31.47 7.82 27.90
N ALA A 538 -30.61 6.98 27.32
CA ALA A 538 -30.99 5.93 26.37
C ALA A 538 -31.41 4.63 27.08
N ALA A 539 -30.89 4.35 28.28
CA ALA A 539 -31.56 3.42 29.16
C ALA A 539 -32.80 4.12 29.72
N GLY A 540 -33.98 3.69 29.27
CA GLY A 540 -35.16 3.84 30.11
C GLY A 540 -34.85 3.24 31.51
N PRO A 541 -35.61 3.60 32.55
CA PRO A 541 -35.55 2.85 33.80
C PRO A 541 -35.66 1.38 33.42
N ASP A 542 -34.65 0.60 33.79
CA ASP A 542 -34.54 -0.80 33.44
C ASP A 542 -35.89 -1.46 33.78
N SER A 543 -36.64 -1.89 32.76
CA SER A 543 -38.00 -2.39 32.94
C SER A 543 -38.02 -3.67 33.77
N ASP A 544 -36.84 -4.30 33.90
CA ASP A 544 -36.57 -5.46 34.74
C ASP A 544 -35.83 -5.11 36.05
N ALA A 545 -35.47 -3.84 36.29
CA ALA A 545 -35.05 -3.43 37.62
C ALA A 545 -36.28 -3.51 38.55
N PRO A 546 -36.23 -4.36 39.60
CA PRO A 546 -37.35 -4.49 40.51
C PRO A 546 -37.67 -3.12 41.08
N LEU A 547 -38.88 -2.63 40.79
CA LEU A 547 -39.45 -1.46 41.43
C LEU A 547 -39.39 -1.72 42.94
N ASN A 548 -38.44 -1.06 43.62
CA ASN A 548 -38.26 -1.10 45.07
C ASN A 548 -39.43 -0.38 45.76
N LEU A 549 -40.64 -0.90 45.59
CA LEU A 549 -41.86 -0.48 46.28
C LEU A 549 -42.15 -1.34 47.53
N GLY A 550 -41.24 -2.24 47.89
CA GLY A 550 -41.23 -2.91 49.19
C GLY A 550 -39.84 -3.45 49.45
N GLY A 551 -39.19 -3.04 50.54
CA GLY A 551 -37.79 -3.34 50.83
C GLY A 551 -37.45 -4.83 50.77
N GLY A 552 -36.96 -5.27 49.61
CA GLY A 552 -36.64 -6.66 49.29
C GLY A 552 -35.18 -6.77 48.87
N LEU A 553 -34.31 -7.09 49.82
CA LEU A 553 -32.91 -7.45 49.63
C LEU A 553 -32.73 -8.85 48.99
N ALA A 554 -33.73 -9.37 48.28
CA ALA A 554 -33.86 -10.82 48.06
C ALA A 554 -33.30 -11.36 46.74
N ASP A 555 -33.16 -10.55 45.68
CA ASP A 555 -32.87 -11.10 44.34
C ASP A 555 -31.57 -10.58 43.70
N HIS A 556 -30.63 -10.05 44.48
CA HIS A 556 -29.26 -9.85 44.00
C HIS A 556 -28.41 -11.08 44.35
N GLU A 557 -28.25 -12.00 43.39
CA GLU A 557 -27.30 -13.15 43.46
C GLU A 557 -25.82 -12.72 43.56
N SER A 558 -25.51 -11.43 43.52
CA SER A 558 -24.17 -10.90 43.78
C SER A 558 -24.02 -10.48 45.24
N ASP A 559 -23.06 -11.03 45.96
CA ASP A 559 -22.69 -10.61 47.31
C ASP A 559 -22.41 -9.09 47.34
N ILE A 560 -23.23 -8.33 48.08
CA ILE A 560 -23.08 -6.88 48.25
C ILE A 560 -21.78 -6.48 48.98
N THR A 561 -21.06 -7.46 49.53
CA THR A 561 -19.76 -7.29 50.19
C THR A 561 -18.57 -7.52 49.24
N GLU A 562 -18.79 -7.99 48.01
CA GLU A 562 -17.73 -8.06 47.00
C GLU A 562 -17.22 -6.65 46.68
N GLN A 563 -15.91 -6.43 46.88
CA GLN A 563 -15.26 -5.17 46.54
C GLN A 563 -15.38 -4.90 45.04
N ARG A 564 -16.29 -4.00 44.67
CA ARG A 564 -16.36 -3.47 43.31
C ARG A 564 -15.23 -2.48 43.13
N HIS A 565 -14.26 -2.83 42.29
CA HIS A 565 -13.25 -1.88 41.86
C HIS A 565 -13.91 -0.77 41.03
N VAL A 566 -13.81 0.46 41.51
CA VAL A 566 -14.33 1.64 40.82
C VAL A 566 -13.21 2.23 40.00
N ARG A 567 -13.42 2.34 38.69
CA ARG A 567 -12.52 3.04 37.79
C ARG A 567 -12.55 4.54 38.11
N THR A 568 -11.46 5.24 37.90
CA THR A 568 -11.38 6.70 38.06
C THR A 568 -10.73 7.34 36.84
N ALA A 569 -11.18 8.55 36.48
CA ALA A 569 -10.66 9.28 35.34
C ALA A 569 -10.68 10.80 35.58
N THR A 570 -9.71 11.50 35.00
CA THR A 570 -9.62 12.96 35.00
C THR A 570 -9.53 13.47 33.57
N LEU A 571 -10.33 14.48 33.22
CA LEU A 571 -10.32 15.16 31.93
C LEU A 571 -9.34 16.34 31.94
N VAL A 572 -8.52 16.41 30.90
CA VAL A 572 -7.60 17.50 30.61
C VAL A 572 -7.83 17.93 29.15
N ARG A 573 -7.75 19.23 28.88
CA ARG A 573 -7.94 19.74 27.53
C ARG A 573 -6.76 19.35 26.63
N LEU A 574 -7.07 18.81 25.46
CA LEU A 574 -6.05 18.49 24.45
C LEU A 574 -5.32 19.73 23.94
N ASP A 575 -5.97 20.91 23.94
CA ASP A 575 -5.38 22.16 23.47
C ASP A 575 -4.07 22.51 24.17
N HIS A 576 -3.92 22.20 25.46
CA HIS A 576 -2.68 22.44 26.20
C HIS A 576 -1.48 21.70 25.61
N LEU A 577 -1.72 20.50 25.05
CA LEU A 577 -0.70 19.74 24.34
C LEU A 577 -0.50 20.28 22.92
N ILE A 578 -1.55 20.76 22.26
CA ILE A 578 -1.49 21.34 20.91
C ILE A 578 -0.68 22.65 20.91
N GLU A 579 -0.95 23.55 21.85
CA GLU A 579 -0.24 24.83 22.05
C GLU A 579 1.28 24.61 22.19
N LEU A 580 1.69 23.51 22.81
CA LEU A 580 3.12 23.19 23.01
C LEU A 580 3.87 23.04 21.68
N TYR A 581 3.24 22.41 20.68
CA TYR A 581 3.91 22.18 19.40
C TYR A 581 3.51 23.15 18.29
N VAL A 582 2.33 23.79 18.35
CA VAL A 582 1.90 24.79 17.36
C VAL A 582 2.54 26.15 17.65
N ASP A 583 2.50 26.61 18.90
CA ASP A 583 3.05 27.90 19.32
C ASP A 583 4.48 27.75 19.84
N TYR A 584 5.30 27.06 19.04
CA TYR A 584 6.64 26.66 19.42
C TYR A 584 7.57 27.87 19.62
N ASP A 585 8.14 27.94 20.82
CA ASP A 585 9.25 28.81 21.16
C ASP A 585 10.34 27.94 21.79
N ALA A 586 11.51 27.89 21.14
CA ALA A 586 12.64 27.07 21.58
C ALA A 586 13.10 27.38 23.01
N ALA A 587 12.96 28.64 23.47
CA ALA A 587 13.33 29.03 24.83
C ALA A 587 12.30 28.55 25.88
N GLN A 588 11.06 28.29 25.46
CA GLN A 588 9.96 27.91 26.33
C GLN A 588 9.57 26.43 26.22
N ASP A 589 10.17 25.67 25.29
CA ASP A 589 9.82 24.26 25.05
C ASP A 589 9.95 23.39 26.31
N ALA A 590 11.14 23.37 26.92
CA ALA A 590 11.40 22.60 28.14
C ALA A 590 10.50 23.00 29.32
N PRO A 591 10.36 24.29 29.68
CA PRO A 591 9.49 24.66 30.80
C PRO A 591 7.99 24.40 30.51
N ARG A 592 7.52 24.57 29.27
CA ARG A 592 6.13 24.24 28.91
C ARG A 592 5.86 22.74 28.96
N MET A 593 6.80 21.91 28.50
CA MET A 593 6.70 20.45 28.61
C MET A 593 6.67 20.00 30.08
N ALA A 594 7.56 20.54 30.91
CA ALA A 594 7.58 20.24 32.35
C ALA A 594 6.24 20.63 33.02
N ALA A 595 5.71 21.82 32.71
CA ALA A 595 4.42 22.27 33.24
C ALA A 595 3.25 21.38 32.80
N LEU A 596 3.28 20.85 31.57
CA LEU A 596 2.29 19.89 31.10
C LEU A 596 2.39 18.57 31.86
N ILE A 597 3.60 18.04 32.06
CA ILE A 597 3.84 16.81 32.82
C ILE A 597 3.35 16.95 34.27
N ASP A 598 3.65 18.08 34.91
CA ASP A 598 3.18 18.39 36.26
C ASP A 598 1.65 18.40 36.33
N ARG A 599 0.99 19.04 35.35
CA ARG A 599 -0.47 19.05 35.24
C ARG A 599 -1.04 17.64 35.09
N LEU A 600 -0.45 16.81 34.23
CA LEU A 600 -0.89 15.42 34.05
C LEU A 600 -0.67 14.57 35.30
N THR A 601 0.42 14.84 36.05
CA THR A 601 0.71 14.17 37.32
C THR A 601 -0.30 14.57 38.40
N GLN A 602 -0.64 15.86 38.50
CA GLN A 602 -1.70 16.33 39.41
C GLN A 602 -3.06 15.74 39.05
N ALA A 603 -3.39 15.70 37.75
CA ALA A 603 -4.61 15.06 37.26
C ALA A 603 -4.67 13.57 37.62
N ALA A 604 -3.54 12.86 37.56
CA ALA A 604 -3.43 11.46 37.97
C ALA A 604 -3.61 11.25 39.49
N GLN A 605 -3.26 12.25 40.30
CA GLN A 605 -3.34 12.20 41.76
C GLN A 605 -4.69 12.69 42.32
N ALA A 606 -5.52 13.34 41.50
CA ALA A 606 -6.85 13.82 41.88
C ALA A 606 -7.91 12.72 42.00
N ALA A 607 -7.49 11.45 41.88
CA ALA A 607 -8.30 10.24 41.83
C ALA A 607 -8.98 9.88 43.16
#